data_AF-A0A2S6TZC0-F1
#
_entry.id   AF-A0A2S6TZC0-F1
#
_cell.length_a   1.000
_cell.length_b   1.000
_cell.length_c   1.000
_cell.angle_alpha   90.00
_cell.angle_beta   90.00
_cell.angle_gamma   90.00
#
_symmetry.space_group_name_H-M   'P 1'
#
loop_
_entity.id
_entity.type
_entity.pdbx_description
1 polymer ?
#
loop_
_entity_poly.entity_id
_entity_poly.type
_entity_poly.pdbx_seq_one_letter_code
_entity_poly.pdbx_strand_id
1 'polypeptide(L)'
;MDHNPYLKSKKTDVSYQEPLQGSIERPADIVNIEYQTRKSSPSDYENHLGTALENIFGAGVTELGDIVDQLNAMKVAGPGGEVWTEQLFCSEMERLGE
;
A
#
# COMPACT_ATOMS: atom_id res chain seq x y z
N MET A 1 0.50 -1.53 13.00
CA MET A 1 0.83 -0.14 12.66
C MET A 1 -0.47 0.55 12.30
N ASP A 2 -0.92 1.47 13.16
CA ASP A 2 -2.15 2.23 12.93
C ASP A 2 -1.92 3.23 11.78
N HIS A 3 -2.90 3.29 10.88
CA HIS A 3 -2.93 4.16 9.70
C HIS A 3 -2.89 5.65 10.07
N ASN A 4 -2.59 6.52 9.10
CA ASN A 4 -2.57 7.96 9.33
C ASN A 4 -4.01 8.51 9.54
N PRO A 5 -4.42 8.91 10.76
CA PRO A 5 -5.77 9.43 11.00
C PRO A 5 -5.99 10.83 10.40
N TYR A 6 -4.92 11.46 9.91
CA TYR A 6 -4.94 12.80 9.30
C TYR A 6 -4.85 12.77 7.78
N LEU A 7 -4.92 11.59 7.13
CA LEU A 7 -4.89 11.49 5.67
C LEU A 7 -6.12 12.19 5.08
N LYS A 8 -5.93 13.39 4.53
CA LYS A 8 -7.03 14.14 3.91
C LYS A 8 -7.38 13.52 2.56
N SER A 9 -8.67 13.31 2.30
CA SER A 9 -9.14 13.10 0.94
C SER A 9 -8.72 14.31 0.10
N LYS A 10 -8.10 14.04 -1.05
CA LYS A 10 -7.44 15.02 -1.94
C LYS A 10 -8.22 16.35 -1.97
N LYS A 11 -7.68 17.38 -1.29
CA LYS A 11 -8.20 18.74 -1.38
C LYS A 11 -7.19 19.60 -2.14
N THR A 12 -7.59 19.92 -3.37
CA THR A 12 -7.08 21.03 -4.15
C THR A 12 -7.21 22.31 -3.33
N ASP A 13 -6.19 23.17 -3.47
CA ASP A 13 -6.06 24.52 -2.94
C ASP A 13 -5.54 24.63 -1.49
N VAL A 14 -4.21 24.58 -1.37
CA VAL A 14 -3.50 25.03 -0.16
C VAL A 14 -3.22 26.52 -0.36
N SER A 15 -3.89 27.39 0.39
CA SER A 15 -3.52 28.81 0.43
C SER A 15 -2.18 28.96 1.18
N TYR A 16 -1.24 29.67 0.56
CA TYR A 16 0.03 30.03 1.21
C TYR A 16 -0.23 30.88 2.46
N GLN A 17 0.30 30.49 3.60
CA GLN A 17 0.43 31.38 4.76
C GLN A 17 1.82 32.01 4.76
N GLU A 18 1.90 33.31 5.07
CA GLU A 18 3.16 34.05 5.14
C GLU A 18 4.10 33.43 6.20
N PRO A 19 5.42 33.33 5.93
CA PRO A 19 6.36 32.81 6.90
C PRO A 19 6.47 33.75 8.11
N LEU A 20 6.25 33.23 9.32
CA LEU A 20 6.56 33.94 10.55
C LEU A 20 8.08 34.16 10.64
N GLN A 21 8.49 35.41 10.53
CA GLN A 21 9.88 35.84 10.59
C GLN A 21 10.52 35.47 11.95
N GLY A 22 11.57 34.64 11.95
CA GLY A 22 12.49 34.47 13.09
C GLY A 22 12.62 33.08 13.72
N SER A 23 11.98 32.03 13.20
CA SER A 23 12.11 30.67 13.76
C SER A 23 13.18 29.86 13.01
N ILE A 24 14.20 29.38 13.72
CA ILE A 24 15.12 28.34 13.21
C ILE A 24 14.54 26.99 13.67
N GLU A 25 14.05 26.20 12.72
CA GLU A 25 13.63 24.82 12.99
C GLU A 25 14.83 24.02 13.51
N ARG A 26 14.60 23.18 14.53
CA ARG A 26 15.61 22.25 15.07
C ARG A 26 15.26 20.85 14.60
N PRO A 27 15.84 20.34 13.48
CA PRO A 27 15.44 19.06 12.92
C PRO A 27 15.62 17.88 13.88
N ALA A 28 16.56 17.98 14.83
CA ALA A 28 16.76 16.98 15.88
C ALA A 28 15.59 16.86 16.87
N ASP A 29 14.77 17.91 16.99
CA ASP A 29 13.59 17.93 17.86
C ASP A 29 12.30 17.53 17.09
N ILE A 30 12.40 17.30 15.77
CA ILE A 30 11.28 16.87 14.94
C ILE A 30 11.16 15.35 15.02
N VAL A 31 10.05 14.88 15.59
CA VAL A 31 9.67 13.47 15.50
C VAL A 31 9.25 13.18 14.07
N ASN A 32 9.95 12.27 13.39
CA ASN A 32 9.51 11.77 12.09
C ASN A 32 8.28 10.88 12.31
N ILE A 33 7.09 11.47 12.12
CA ILE A 33 5.85 10.71 12.15
C ILE A 33 5.77 9.94 10.83
N GLU A 34 5.82 8.61 10.90
CA GLU A 34 5.62 7.73 9.75
C GLU A 34 4.18 7.85 9.26
N TYR A 35 3.91 8.85 8.42
CA TYR A 35 2.63 8.99 7.76
C TYR A 35 2.51 7.96 6.63
N GLN A 36 2.08 6.76 7.00
CA GLN A 36 1.60 5.74 6.07
C GLN A 36 0.42 6.31 5.26
N THR A 37 0.47 6.22 3.93
CA THR A 37 -0.56 6.75 3.00
C THR A 37 -1.83 5.90 2.95
N ARG A 38 -1.88 4.78 3.68
CA ARG A 38 -3.04 3.88 3.74
C ARG A 38 -4.13 4.44 4.65
N LYS A 39 -5.39 4.28 4.22
CA LYS A 39 -6.60 4.73 4.93
C LYS A 39 -6.94 3.89 6.16
N SER A 40 -6.45 2.65 6.22
CA SER A 40 -6.71 1.69 7.30
C SER A 40 -5.52 0.74 7.51
N SER A 41 -5.53 -0.01 8.61
CA SER A 41 -4.61 -1.13 8.80
C SER A 41 -4.92 -2.23 7.77
N PRO A 42 -3.90 -2.97 7.27
CA PRO A 42 -4.14 -4.07 6.35
C PRO A 42 -5.02 -5.14 6.98
N SER A 43 -5.98 -5.64 6.20
CA SER A 43 -6.77 -6.82 6.51
C SER A 43 -5.92 -8.09 6.52
N ASP A 44 -6.43 -9.17 7.13
CA ASP A 44 -5.78 -10.48 7.10
C ASP A 44 -5.57 -10.99 5.66
N TYR A 45 -6.54 -10.71 4.78
CA TYR A 45 -6.44 -10.99 3.34
C TYR A 45 -5.24 -10.28 2.71
N GLU A 46 -5.12 -8.96 2.91
CA GLU A 46 -4.03 -8.14 2.35
C GLU A 46 -2.67 -8.58 2.90
N ASN A 47 -2.57 -8.92 4.19
CA ASN A 47 -1.34 -9.46 4.78
C ASN A 47 -0.97 -10.81 4.17
N HIS A 48 -1.94 -11.69 3.96
CA HIS A 48 -1.71 -13.00 3.35
C HIS A 48 -1.26 -12.88 1.90
N LEU A 49 -1.93 -12.03 1.11
CA LEU A 49 -1.54 -11.73 -0.27
C LEU A 49 -0.14 -11.12 -0.34
N GLY A 50 0.16 -10.15 0.53
CA GLY A 50 1.49 -9.53 0.61
C GLY A 50 2.59 -10.54 0.90
N THR A 51 2.38 -11.41 1.89
CA THR A 51 3.31 -12.50 2.22
C THR A 51 3.55 -13.44 1.04
N ALA A 52 2.49 -13.77 0.28
CA ALA A 52 2.62 -14.61 -0.89
C ALA A 52 3.45 -13.92 -2.00
N LEU A 53 3.16 -12.65 -2.27
CA LEU A 53 3.88 -11.86 -3.27
C LEU A 53 5.35 -11.67 -2.90
N GLU A 54 5.67 -11.42 -1.63
CA GLU A 54 7.06 -11.35 -1.14
C GLU A 54 7.85 -12.63 -1.45
N ASN A 55 7.23 -13.79 -1.23
CA ASN A 55 7.86 -15.08 -1.54
C ASN A 55 8.03 -15.28 -3.05
N ILE A 56 7.02 -14.95 -3.86
CA ILE A 56 7.06 -15.08 -5.32
C ILE A 56 8.15 -14.19 -5.93
N PHE A 57 8.18 -12.92 -5.55
CA PHE A 57 9.22 -11.98 -6.01
C PHE A 57 10.59 -12.34 -5.44
N GLY A 58 10.67 -12.83 -4.21
CA GLY A 58 11.90 -13.34 -3.60
C GLY A 58 12.49 -14.54 -4.36
N ALA A 59 11.66 -15.31 -5.06
CA ALA A 59 12.08 -16.39 -5.95
C ALA A 59 12.50 -15.90 -7.36
N GLY A 60 12.43 -14.60 -7.63
CA GLY A 60 12.79 -14.00 -8.92
C GLY A 60 11.70 -14.06 -9.98
N VAL A 61 10.47 -14.42 -9.62
CA VAL A 61 9.34 -14.45 -10.55
C VAL A 61 8.81 -13.03 -10.73
N THR A 62 8.83 -12.52 -11.97
CA THR A 62 8.43 -11.13 -12.27
C THR A 62 7.39 -10.99 -13.37
N GLU A 63 7.14 -12.05 -14.13
CA GLU A 63 6.15 -12.03 -15.21
C GLU A 63 4.74 -12.26 -14.67
N LEU A 64 3.76 -11.50 -15.16
CA LEU A 64 2.39 -11.50 -14.63
C LEU A 64 1.74 -12.90 -14.64
N GLY A 65 1.87 -13.63 -15.73
CA GLY A 65 1.34 -14.99 -15.84
C GLY A 65 1.95 -15.93 -14.81
N ASP A 66 3.27 -15.88 -14.64
CA ASP A 66 3.99 -16.73 -13.67
C ASP A 66 3.62 -16.38 -12.21
N ILE A 67 3.37 -15.10 -11.93
CA ILE A 67 2.88 -14.65 -10.61
C ILE A 67 1.50 -15.25 -10.33
N VAL A 68 0.57 -15.17 -11.29
CA VAL A 68 -0.79 -15.72 -11.17
C VAL A 68 -0.75 -17.24 -10.98
N ASP A 69 0.09 -17.92 -11.75
CA ASP A 69 0.27 -19.37 -11.65
C ASP A 69 0.82 -19.77 -10.28
N GLN A 70 1.80 -19.04 -9.74
CA GLN A 70 2.33 -19.27 -8.39
C GLN A 70 1.29 -19.02 -7.30
N LEU A 71 0.53 -17.92 -7.39
CA LEU A 71 -0.55 -17.64 -6.43
C LEU A 71 -1.57 -18.79 -6.38
N ASN A 72 -1.96 -19.30 -7.55
CA ASN A 72 -2.86 -20.44 -7.66
C ASN A 72 -2.24 -21.73 -7.13
N ALA A 73 -0.96 -22.00 -7.41
CA ALA A 73 -0.23 -23.15 -6.90
C ALA A 73 -0.12 -23.13 -5.37
N MET A 74 0.08 -21.94 -4.79
CA MET A 74 0.09 -21.70 -3.35
C MET A 74 -1.31 -21.72 -2.71
N LYS A 75 -2.38 -21.85 -3.52
CA LYS A 75 -3.80 -21.79 -3.09
C LYS A 75 -4.16 -20.49 -2.36
N VAL A 76 -3.53 -19.39 -2.76
CA VAL A 76 -3.90 -18.06 -2.29
C VAL A 76 -5.21 -17.69 -2.97
N ALA A 77 -6.25 -17.48 -2.18
CA ALA A 77 -7.55 -17.10 -2.72
C ALA A 77 -7.57 -15.62 -3.13
N GLY A 78 -8.30 -15.29 -4.20
CA GLY A 78 -8.60 -13.92 -4.60
C GLY A 78 -9.51 -13.21 -3.59
N PRO A 79 -9.81 -11.91 -3.81
CA PRO A 79 -10.55 -11.07 -2.84
C PRO A 79 -11.95 -11.62 -2.52
N GLY A 80 -12.59 -12.32 -3.47
CA GLY A 80 -13.89 -12.99 -3.30
C GLY A 80 -13.81 -14.50 -3.02
N GLY A 81 -12.61 -15.05 -2.80
CA GLY A 81 -12.40 -16.50 -2.72
C GLY A 81 -12.14 -17.19 -4.07
N GLU A 82 -11.96 -16.39 -5.13
CA GLU A 82 -11.85 -16.85 -6.51
C GLU A 82 -10.42 -17.34 -6.85
N VAL A 83 -10.28 -18.10 -7.94
CA VAL A 83 -8.96 -18.40 -8.51
C VAL A 83 -8.38 -17.16 -9.19
N TRP A 84 -7.07 -17.00 -9.16
CA TRP A 84 -6.42 -15.86 -9.80
C TRP A 84 -6.43 -16.00 -11.32
N THR A 85 -6.82 -14.90 -11.96
CA THR A 85 -6.58 -14.62 -13.37
C THR A 85 -5.78 -13.33 -13.47
N GLU A 86 -5.09 -13.09 -14.58
CA GLU A 86 -4.34 -11.84 -14.79
C GLU A 86 -5.24 -10.60 -14.66
N GLN A 87 -6.48 -10.68 -15.18
CA GLN A 87 -7.45 -9.60 -15.11
C GLN A 87 -7.88 -9.31 -13.67
N LEU A 88 -8.16 -10.35 -12.89
CA LEU A 88 -8.52 -10.20 -11.47
C LEU A 88 -7.34 -9.63 -10.67
N PHE A 89 -6.13 -10.12 -10.93
CA PHE A 89 -4.91 -9.61 -10.30
C PHE A 89 -4.72 -8.11 -10.55
N CYS A 90 -4.76 -7.68 -11.81
CA CYS A 90 -4.61 -6.28 -12.16
C CYS A 90 -5.69 -5.40 -11.53
N SER A 91 -6.96 -5.84 -11.58
CA SER A 91 -8.07 -5.11 -10.97
C SER A 91 -7.90 -4.97 -9.45
N GLU A 92 -7.38 -6.00 -8.79
CA GLU A 92 -7.17 -5.96 -7.35
C GLU A 92 -5.97 -5.09 -6.97
N MET A 93 -4.88 -5.12 -7.73
CA MET A 93 -3.74 -4.23 -7.52
C MET A 93 -4.12 -2.76 -7.72
N GLU A 94 -4.97 -2.46 -8.70
CA GLU A 94 -5.53 -1.12 -8.90
C GLU A 94 -6.35 -0.67 -7.68
N ARG A 95 -7.27 -1.53 -7.21
CA ARG A 95 -8.11 -1.26 -6.02
C ARG A 95 -7.29 -1.01 -4.75
N LEU A 96 -6.21 -1.79 -4.54
CA LEU A 96 -5.35 -1.68 -3.37
C LEU A 96 -4.41 -0.46 -3.42
N GLY A 97 -4.18 0.08 -4.61
CA GLY A 97 -3.32 1.25 -4.83
C GLY A 97 -3.99 2.61 -4.55
N GLU A 98 -5.30 2.65 -4.30
CA GLU A 98 -6.11 3.88 -4.07
C GLU A 98 -6.07 4.47 -2.65
#